data_AF-A0A7S2WF40-F1
#
_entry.id   AF-A0A7S2WF40-F1
#
_cell.length_a   1.000
_cell.length_b   1.000
_cell.length_c   1.000
_cell.angle_alpha   90.00
_cell.angle_beta   90.00
_cell.angle_gamma   90.00
#
_symmetry.space_group_name_H-M   'P 1'
#
loop_
_entity.id
_entity.type
_entity.pdbx_description
1 polymer ?
#
loop_
_entity_poly.entity_id
_entity_poly.type
_entity_poly.pdbx_seq_one_letter_code
_entity_poly.pdbx_strand_id
1 'polypeptide(L)'
;MGGMGGMGGPGIRVQMGGGGPGGGGLPPEMMAAMLGGMGGMGGMGGMGGMGSMAGMPGMPGMGGMGGMGGMGGMGGTPGRRRQRFDRIKPGTRVILHNLQSAPHLNGDLGTVVDFNDAKQRYMVEIEDGGTISLKPTNIQQLVAGVTLSNIDQDDSLNGKSGTLMKYDPVKDRYTIRLAAVHRTVSVPVDKVVLPSGTCVTIRGLQSKPALNGTCGTVQSFDQAAGRFVVQLSATEQVSLKPFNVVA
;
A
#
# COMPACT_ATOMS: atom_id res chain seq x y z
N MET A 1 -64.17 14.89 36.34
CA MET A 1 -64.20 16.21 37.01
C MET A 1 -62.75 16.71 36.98
N GLY A 2 -62.31 17.61 36.11
CA GLY A 2 -62.91 18.86 35.64
C GLY A 2 -61.96 19.98 36.11
N GLY A 3 -61.32 20.69 35.18
CA GLY A 3 -60.43 21.81 35.53
C GLY A 3 -59.51 22.25 34.40
N MET A 4 -59.99 23.20 33.60
CA MET A 4 -59.32 23.88 32.49
C MET A 4 -58.31 24.94 32.97
N GLY A 5 -57.36 25.31 32.09
CA GLY A 5 -56.60 26.57 32.20
C GLY A 5 -55.52 26.66 31.12
N GLY A 6 -55.78 27.44 30.06
CA GLY A 6 -54.85 27.66 28.95
C GLY A 6 -54.28 29.08 28.87
N MET A 7 -53.58 29.31 27.75
CA MET A 7 -53.19 30.58 27.10
C MET A 7 -51.85 31.24 27.47
N GLY A 8 -51.03 31.47 26.44
CA GLY A 8 -50.06 32.58 26.36
C GLY A 8 -48.76 32.31 25.58
N GLY A 9 -48.74 32.56 24.26
CA GLY A 9 -47.49 32.92 23.54
C GLY A 9 -47.05 34.37 23.86
N PRO A 10 -46.06 35.01 23.20
CA PRO A 10 -45.46 34.73 21.87
C PRO A 10 -43.91 34.89 21.80
N GLY A 11 -43.33 34.77 20.59
CA GLY A 11 -42.29 35.74 20.16
C GLY A 11 -40.82 35.29 20.06
N ILE A 12 -40.45 34.89 18.84
CA ILE A 12 -39.15 34.89 18.14
C ILE A 12 -38.07 35.87 18.67
N ARG A 13 -36.82 35.40 18.78
CA ARG A 13 -35.62 36.16 18.33
C ARG A 13 -34.54 35.26 17.74
N VAL A 14 -34.37 35.37 16.43
CA VAL A 14 -33.19 34.98 15.65
C VAL A 14 -32.19 36.15 15.76
N GLN A 15 -30.97 35.90 16.22
CA GLN A 15 -29.89 36.89 16.15
C GLN A 15 -28.91 36.46 15.05
N MET A 16 -28.98 37.21 13.95
CA MET A 16 -28.06 37.18 12.82
C MET A 16 -27.11 38.38 12.99
N GLY A 17 -25.81 38.13 12.94
CA GLY A 17 -24.77 39.15 12.79
C GLY A 17 -23.54 38.43 12.21
N GLY A 18 -23.00 38.75 11.03
CA GLY A 18 -22.99 40.03 10.33
C GLY A 18 -21.68 40.75 10.63
N GLY A 19 -20.59 40.33 9.98
CA GLY A 19 -19.27 40.95 10.10
C GLY A 19 -18.37 40.53 8.94
N GLY A 20 -18.31 41.36 7.90
CA GLY A 20 -17.53 41.16 6.68
C GLY A 20 -16.02 41.46 6.82
N PRO A 21 -15.28 41.42 5.70
CA PRO A 21 -13.87 41.07 5.64
C PRO A 21 -12.92 42.27 5.75
N GLY A 22 -11.94 42.18 6.64
CA GLY A 22 -10.86 43.15 6.77
C GLY A 22 -9.60 42.67 6.04
N GLY A 23 -9.30 43.29 4.89
CA GLY A 23 -7.99 43.25 4.28
C GLY A 23 -6.99 44.02 5.13
N GLY A 24 -5.93 43.35 5.57
CA GLY A 24 -4.78 43.92 6.27
C GLY A 24 -3.53 43.59 5.48
N GLY A 25 -2.93 44.62 4.88
CA GLY A 25 -1.70 44.53 4.11
C GLY A 25 -0.50 44.06 4.93
N LEU A 26 0.46 43.53 4.17
CA LEU A 26 1.74 42.97 4.61
C LEU A 26 2.60 44.01 5.35
N PRO A 27 3.31 43.63 6.43
CA PRO A 27 4.27 44.50 7.09
C PRO A 27 5.52 44.74 6.21
N PRO A 28 6.03 45.98 6.10
CA PRO A 28 7.17 46.35 5.25
C PRO A 28 8.51 45.65 5.55
N GLU A 29 8.63 44.95 6.68
CA GLU A 29 9.86 44.29 7.09
C GLU A 29 10.00 42.86 6.54
N MET A 30 8.94 42.30 5.95
CA MET A 30 8.97 40.95 5.35
C MET A 30 9.24 40.98 3.83
N MET A 31 9.36 42.17 3.23
CA MET A 31 9.72 42.37 1.81
C MET A 31 11.25 42.51 1.59
N ALA A 32 12.06 42.39 2.66
CA ALA A 32 13.52 42.41 2.58
C ALA A 32 14.17 41.00 2.54
N ALA A 33 13.38 39.93 2.71
CA ALA A 33 13.89 38.56 2.76
C ALA A 33 13.87 37.83 1.40
N MET A 34 13.58 38.52 0.30
CA MET A 34 13.50 37.95 -1.05
C MET A 34 14.62 38.40 -2.01
N LEU A 35 15.66 39.11 -1.53
CA LEU A 35 16.72 39.62 -2.42
C LEU A 35 18.12 39.67 -1.77
N GLY A 36 18.61 38.53 -1.29
CA GLY A 36 19.97 38.45 -0.76
C GLY A 36 20.51 37.03 -0.67
N GLY A 37 20.96 36.47 -1.81
CA GLY A 37 21.55 35.13 -1.80
C GLY A 37 22.10 34.61 -3.13
N MET A 38 22.58 35.49 -4.01
CA MET A 38 23.48 35.08 -5.10
C MET A 38 24.91 35.14 -4.58
N GLY A 39 25.56 33.98 -4.42
CA GLY A 39 27.01 33.92 -4.19
C GLY A 39 27.47 32.53 -3.80
N GLY A 40 28.22 31.86 -4.68
CA GLY A 40 28.98 30.67 -4.28
C GLY A 40 29.15 29.56 -5.32
N MET A 41 29.26 29.88 -6.63
CA MET A 41 29.78 28.92 -7.61
C MET A 41 31.30 29.12 -7.67
N GLY A 42 32.04 28.33 -6.88
CA GLY A 42 33.49 28.37 -6.83
C GLY A 42 34.06 26.98 -6.57
N GLY A 43 34.92 26.51 -7.47
CA GLY A 43 35.78 25.35 -7.23
C GLY A 43 35.76 24.26 -8.29
N MET A 44 36.05 24.58 -9.56
CA MET A 44 36.57 23.58 -10.50
C MET A 44 37.90 24.07 -11.04
N GLY A 45 38.95 23.82 -10.25
CA GLY A 45 40.33 24.09 -10.59
C GLY A 45 41.11 22.80 -10.65
N GLY A 46 41.78 22.57 -11.77
CA GLY A 46 42.98 21.74 -11.84
C GLY A 46 42.80 20.28 -12.24
N MET A 47 42.88 20.00 -13.54
CA MET A 47 43.91 19.07 -14.03
C MET A 47 44.17 19.35 -15.51
N GLY A 48 45.15 20.20 -15.76
CA GLY A 48 45.80 20.30 -17.06
C GLY A 48 46.80 19.15 -17.23
N GLY A 49 47.04 18.76 -18.47
CA GLY A 49 48.29 18.13 -18.89
C GLY A 49 48.32 16.60 -18.85
N MET A 50 47.87 15.97 -19.93
CA MET A 50 48.65 14.89 -20.52
C MET A 50 48.49 14.92 -22.03
N GLY A 51 49.37 15.67 -22.67
CA GLY A 51 49.62 15.52 -24.09
C GLY A 51 50.28 14.17 -24.38
N SER A 52 50.13 13.74 -25.63
CA SER A 52 51.20 13.07 -26.38
C SER A 52 51.61 11.69 -25.87
N MET A 53 50.89 10.65 -26.29
CA MET A 53 51.52 9.35 -26.57
C MET A 53 51.14 8.87 -27.96
N ALA A 54 51.61 9.63 -28.95
CA ALA A 54 51.87 9.12 -30.29
C ALA A 54 53.20 8.35 -30.24
N GLY A 55 53.22 7.13 -30.75
CA GLY A 55 54.45 6.38 -30.99
C GLY A 55 54.51 5.03 -30.29
N MET A 56 53.81 4.04 -30.82
CA MET A 56 54.30 2.66 -30.72
C MET A 56 54.21 2.01 -32.11
N PRO A 57 55.35 1.86 -32.82
CA PRO A 57 55.40 1.25 -34.13
C PRO A 57 55.54 -0.27 -34.02
N GLY A 58 54.78 -1.00 -34.84
CA GLY A 58 55.16 -2.31 -35.36
C GLY A 58 55.23 -3.48 -34.37
N MET A 59 54.13 -4.22 -34.24
CA MET A 59 54.20 -5.66 -33.98
C MET A 59 53.54 -6.40 -35.15
N PRO A 60 54.32 -6.95 -36.10
CA PRO A 60 53.80 -7.84 -37.13
C PRO A 60 53.78 -9.27 -36.59
N GLY A 61 52.62 -9.91 -36.68
CA GLY A 61 52.51 -11.35 -36.51
C GLY A 61 51.73 -11.80 -35.28
N MET A 62 50.41 -11.86 -35.42
CA MET A 62 49.64 -12.92 -34.77
C MET A 62 48.45 -13.27 -35.66
N GLY A 63 48.75 -14.05 -36.70
CA GLY A 63 47.74 -14.80 -37.42
C GLY A 63 47.24 -15.94 -36.52
N GLY A 64 45.93 -16.17 -36.55
CA GLY A 64 45.32 -17.37 -35.97
C GLY A 64 44.62 -17.13 -34.63
N MET A 65 43.43 -16.54 -34.68
CA MET A 65 42.41 -16.85 -33.68
C MET A 65 41.03 -16.80 -34.33
N GLY A 66 40.74 -17.84 -35.12
CA GLY A 66 39.38 -18.18 -35.50
C GLY A 66 38.65 -18.75 -34.28
N GLY A 67 37.40 -18.33 -34.09
CA GLY A 67 36.49 -18.91 -33.10
C GLY A 67 36.19 -18.00 -31.91
N MET A 68 35.46 -16.91 -32.16
CA MET A 68 34.71 -16.22 -31.09
C MET A 68 33.25 -16.07 -31.50
N GLY A 69 32.62 -17.21 -31.80
CA GLY A 69 31.17 -17.36 -31.81
C GLY A 69 30.71 -17.69 -30.40
N GLY A 70 30.15 -16.72 -29.68
CA GLY A 70 29.67 -16.99 -28.33
C GLY A 70 29.45 -15.78 -27.43
N MET A 71 29.12 -14.60 -27.95
CA MET A 71 28.51 -13.55 -27.12
C MET A 71 26.99 -13.74 -27.06
N GLY A 72 26.57 -14.85 -26.43
CA GLY A 72 25.22 -15.00 -25.88
C GLY A 72 25.10 -14.14 -24.63
N GLY A 73 24.95 -12.83 -24.83
CA GLY A 73 24.75 -11.86 -23.78
C GLY A 73 23.47 -12.15 -22.99
N MET A 74 23.63 -12.30 -21.68
CA MET A 74 22.60 -12.02 -20.67
C MET A 74 21.33 -12.88 -20.72
N GLY A 75 21.52 -14.20 -20.66
CA GLY A 75 20.63 -15.02 -19.85
C GLY A 75 20.85 -14.65 -18.38
N GLY A 76 20.15 -13.61 -17.92
CA GLY A 76 20.10 -13.29 -16.50
C GLY A 76 19.66 -14.56 -15.76
N THR A 77 20.58 -15.16 -15.01
CA THR A 77 20.26 -16.07 -13.90
C THR A 77 18.98 -15.54 -13.25
N PRO A 78 17.93 -16.34 -13.00
CA PRO A 78 16.75 -15.86 -12.30
C PRO A 78 17.22 -15.38 -10.95
N GLY A 79 17.55 -14.09 -10.89
CA GLY A 79 18.16 -13.46 -9.75
C GLY A 79 17.14 -13.63 -8.68
N ARG A 80 17.42 -14.54 -7.74
CA ARG A 80 16.59 -14.93 -6.60
C ARG A 80 15.79 -13.70 -6.23
N ARG A 81 14.54 -13.60 -6.75
CA ARG A 81 13.77 -12.35 -6.71
C ARG A 81 13.79 -11.99 -5.24
N ARG A 82 14.53 -10.92 -4.87
CA ARG A 82 14.74 -10.57 -3.46
C ARG A 82 13.35 -10.60 -2.85
N GLN A 83 13.12 -11.48 -1.87
CA GLN A 83 11.77 -11.65 -1.32
C GLN A 83 11.28 -10.27 -0.89
N ARG A 84 10.24 -9.81 -1.57
CA ARG A 84 9.59 -8.55 -1.30
C ARG A 84 8.50 -8.84 -0.28
N PHE A 85 8.47 -8.06 0.79
CA PHE A 85 7.48 -8.19 1.86
C PHE A 85 6.46 -7.05 1.82
N ASP A 86 6.74 -6.02 1.02
CA ASP A 86 6.01 -4.76 0.90
C ASP A 86 4.93 -4.78 -0.20
N ARG A 87 4.63 -5.95 -0.76
CA ARG A 87 3.69 -6.09 -1.89
C ARG A 87 3.07 -7.47 -1.96
N ILE A 88 1.92 -7.54 -2.61
CA ILE A 88 1.21 -8.79 -2.89
C ILE A 88 2.08 -9.67 -3.79
N LYS A 89 2.19 -10.95 -3.44
CA LYS A 89 3.01 -11.91 -4.18
C LYS A 89 2.37 -12.21 -5.55
N PRO A 90 3.17 -12.38 -6.62
CA PRO A 90 2.69 -12.99 -7.85
C PRO A 90 1.99 -14.33 -7.61
N GLY A 91 0.96 -14.63 -8.40
CA GLY A 91 0.07 -15.77 -8.26
C GLY A 91 -1.07 -15.56 -7.25
N THR A 92 -1.08 -14.44 -6.52
CA THR A 92 -2.15 -14.15 -5.56
C THR A 92 -3.44 -13.73 -6.29
N ARG A 93 -4.56 -14.34 -5.92
CA ARG A 93 -5.89 -13.95 -6.41
C ARG A 93 -6.37 -12.65 -5.77
N VAL A 94 -6.96 -11.78 -6.58
CA VAL A 94 -7.49 -10.48 -6.19
C VAL A 94 -8.88 -10.23 -6.79
N ILE A 95 -9.71 -9.45 -6.09
CA ILE A 95 -10.94 -8.86 -6.63
C ILE A 95 -10.64 -7.43 -7.03
N LEU A 96 -11.09 -7.06 -8.22
CA LEU A 96 -11.00 -5.69 -8.71
C LEU A 96 -12.08 -4.83 -8.08
N HIS A 97 -11.73 -3.63 -7.65
CA HIS A 97 -12.68 -2.69 -7.08
C HIS A 97 -12.28 -1.23 -7.30
N ASN A 98 -13.24 -0.32 -7.11
CA ASN A 98 -13.05 1.14 -7.22
C ASN A 98 -12.45 1.61 -8.56
N LEU A 99 -12.63 0.85 -9.64
CA LEU A 99 -12.23 1.26 -10.99
C LEU A 99 -13.24 2.25 -11.54
N GLN A 100 -12.81 3.50 -11.70
CA GLN A 100 -13.64 4.57 -12.28
C GLN A 100 -13.64 4.53 -13.80
N SER A 101 -12.47 4.27 -14.41
CA SER A 101 -12.32 4.26 -15.88
C SER A 101 -12.83 2.96 -16.53
N ALA A 102 -12.94 1.88 -15.77
CA ALA A 102 -13.41 0.58 -16.23
C ALA A 102 -14.36 -0.03 -15.19
N PRO A 103 -15.54 0.59 -14.95
CA PRO A 103 -16.42 0.19 -13.86
C PRO A 103 -17.02 -1.21 -14.05
N HIS A 104 -17.10 -1.68 -15.29
CA HIS A 104 -17.58 -3.02 -15.65
C HIS A 104 -16.68 -4.16 -15.12
N LEU A 105 -15.40 -3.87 -14.81
CA LEU A 105 -14.46 -4.85 -14.25
C LEU A 105 -14.53 -4.94 -12.72
N ASN A 106 -15.31 -4.09 -12.06
CA ASN A 106 -15.41 -4.13 -10.60
C ASN A 106 -16.20 -5.39 -10.17
N GLY A 107 -15.60 -6.18 -9.30
CA GLY A 107 -16.12 -7.48 -8.87
C GLY A 107 -15.46 -8.67 -9.57
N ASP A 108 -14.76 -8.44 -10.69
CA ASP A 108 -14.07 -9.50 -11.42
C ASP A 108 -12.86 -10.03 -10.64
N LEU A 109 -12.56 -11.30 -10.88
CA LEU A 109 -11.39 -11.99 -10.34
C LEU A 109 -10.19 -11.81 -11.25
N GLY A 110 -9.03 -11.63 -10.64
CA GLY A 110 -7.76 -11.65 -11.33
C GLY A 110 -6.64 -12.27 -10.50
N THR A 111 -5.53 -12.52 -11.16
CA THR A 111 -4.31 -13.04 -10.56
C THR A 111 -3.18 -12.02 -10.74
N VAL A 112 -2.51 -11.67 -9.64
CA VAL A 112 -1.34 -10.78 -9.70
C VAL A 112 -0.21 -11.49 -10.45
N VAL A 113 0.27 -10.89 -11.54
CA VAL A 113 1.39 -11.40 -12.32
C VAL A 113 2.70 -10.78 -11.87
N ASP A 114 2.71 -9.46 -11.71
CA ASP A 114 3.89 -8.72 -11.25
C ASP A 114 3.52 -7.36 -10.67
N PHE A 115 4.50 -6.64 -10.13
CA PHE A 115 4.36 -5.25 -9.71
C PHE A 115 5.33 -4.35 -10.48
N ASN A 116 4.78 -3.33 -11.12
CA ASN A 116 5.58 -2.31 -11.79
C ASN A 116 6.02 -1.24 -10.79
N ASP A 117 7.28 -1.29 -10.36
CA ASP A 117 7.86 -0.31 -9.43
C ASP A 117 7.88 1.13 -10.01
N ALA A 118 8.05 1.30 -11.32
CA ALA A 118 8.08 2.64 -11.92
C ALA A 118 6.70 3.32 -11.91
N LYS A 119 5.63 2.54 -12.10
CA LYS A 119 4.25 3.04 -12.14
C LYS A 119 3.51 2.91 -10.81
N GLN A 120 4.08 2.20 -9.84
CA GLN A 120 3.46 1.81 -8.57
C GLN A 120 2.10 1.12 -8.80
N ARG A 121 2.09 0.13 -9.70
CA ARG A 121 0.87 -0.58 -10.11
C ARG A 121 1.11 -2.09 -10.24
N TYR A 122 0.11 -2.86 -9.86
CA TYR A 122 0.08 -4.30 -10.09
C TYR A 122 -0.32 -4.60 -11.53
N MET A 123 0.37 -5.56 -12.14
CA MET A 123 -0.08 -6.22 -13.36
C MET A 123 -0.96 -7.38 -12.93
N VAL A 124 -2.23 -7.35 -13.31
CA VAL A 124 -3.22 -8.36 -12.95
C VAL A 124 -3.78 -8.97 -14.22
N GLU A 125 -3.73 -10.29 -14.31
CA GLU A 125 -4.36 -11.07 -15.37
C GLU A 125 -5.78 -11.43 -14.94
N ILE A 126 -6.77 -11.08 -15.75
CA ILE A 126 -8.19 -11.34 -15.49
C ILE A 126 -8.56 -12.69 -16.09
N GLU A 127 -9.37 -13.50 -15.41
CA GLU A 127 -9.62 -14.90 -15.80
C GLU A 127 -10.18 -15.06 -17.23
N ASP A 128 -11.01 -14.11 -17.68
CA ASP A 128 -11.57 -14.06 -19.04
C ASP A 128 -11.06 -12.86 -19.86
N GLY A 129 -9.87 -12.33 -19.51
CA GLY A 129 -9.36 -11.10 -20.08
C GLY A 129 -7.84 -11.06 -20.30
N GLY A 130 -7.37 -9.90 -20.74
CA GLY A 130 -5.93 -9.61 -20.83
C GLY A 130 -5.33 -9.18 -19.49
N THR A 131 -4.04 -8.85 -19.52
CA THR A 131 -3.35 -8.24 -18.38
C THR A 131 -3.63 -6.74 -18.31
N ILE A 132 -4.03 -6.26 -17.13
CA ILE A 132 -4.30 -4.83 -16.86
C ILE A 132 -3.43 -4.30 -15.72
N SER A 133 -3.14 -2.99 -15.77
CA SER A 133 -2.29 -2.31 -14.79
C SER A 133 -3.11 -1.50 -13.79
N LEU A 134 -3.14 -1.97 -12.54
CA LEU A 134 -4.03 -1.50 -11.49
C LEU A 134 -3.28 -0.85 -10.33
N LYS A 135 -3.88 0.19 -9.72
CA LYS A 135 -3.35 0.77 -8.47
C LYS A 135 -3.57 -0.23 -7.32
N PRO A 136 -2.73 -0.20 -6.26
CA PRO A 136 -2.96 -0.98 -5.04
C PRO A 136 -4.36 -0.78 -4.44
N THR A 137 -4.90 0.43 -4.50
CA THR A 137 -6.24 0.76 -3.99
C THR A 137 -7.39 0.21 -4.86
N ASN A 138 -7.09 -0.36 -6.03
CA ASN A 138 -8.08 -0.92 -6.95
C ASN A 138 -8.13 -2.45 -6.92
N ILE A 139 -7.38 -3.08 -6.02
CA ILE A 139 -7.34 -4.52 -5.84
C ILE A 139 -7.59 -4.86 -4.37
N GLN A 140 -8.22 -6.00 -4.14
CA GLN A 140 -8.43 -6.59 -2.83
C GLN A 140 -7.91 -8.02 -2.86
N GLN A 141 -6.98 -8.37 -1.98
CA GLN A 141 -6.51 -9.74 -1.91
C GLN A 141 -7.63 -10.70 -1.47
N LEU A 142 -7.83 -11.81 -2.19
CA LEU A 142 -8.63 -12.93 -1.71
C LEU A 142 -7.77 -13.78 -0.80
N VAL A 143 -8.05 -13.73 0.49
CA VAL A 143 -7.26 -14.45 1.50
C VAL A 143 -8.03 -15.71 1.89
N ALA A 144 -7.64 -16.86 1.34
CA ALA A 144 -8.18 -18.15 1.75
C ALA A 144 -7.53 -18.60 3.06
N GLY A 145 -8.31 -19.28 3.92
CA GLY A 145 -7.80 -19.81 5.19
C GLY A 145 -7.71 -18.76 6.30
N VAL A 146 -8.50 -17.69 6.22
CA VAL A 146 -8.68 -16.80 7.38
C VAL A 146 -9.48 -17.52 8.45
N THR A 147 -9.16 -17.28 9.73
CA THR A 147 -9.86 -17.87 10.87
C THR A 147 -10.53 -16.77 11.68
N LEU A 148 -11.78 -17.00 12.06
CA LEU A 148 -12.51 -16.09 12.92
C LEU A 148 -12.18 -16.36 14.39
N SER A 149 -11.99 -15.32 15.19
CA SER A 149 -11.64 -15.44 16.60
C SER A 149 -12.20 -14.30 17.44
N ASN A 150 -12.49 -14.57 18.71
CA ASN A 150 -12.93 -13.58 19.71
C ASN A 150 -14.23 -12.83 19.32
N ILE A 151 -15.14 -13.47 18.59
CA ILE A 151 -16.45 -12.90 18.25
C ILE A 151 -17.42 -13.16 19.41
N ASP A 152 -17.64 -12.13 20.23
CA ASP A 152 -18.47 -12.24 21.44
C ASP A 152 -19.99 -12.36 21.12
N GLN A 153 -20.41 -11.86 19.95
CA GLN A 153 -21.82 -11.83 19.56
C GLN A 153 -22.35 -13.17 19.02
N ASP A 154 -21.46 -14.03 18.53
CA ASP A 154 -21.82 -15.31 17.93
C ASP A 154 -20.64 -16.28 18.07
N ASP A 155 -20.62 -17.00 19.19
CA ASP A 155 -19.57 -17.98 19.49
C ASP A 155 -19.48 -19.10 18.45
N SER A 156 -20.56 -19.37 17.73
CA SER A 156 -20.56 -20.39 16.67
C SER A 156 -19.63 -20.01 15.52
N LEU A 157 -19.22 -18.75 15.39
CA LEU A 157 -18.29 -18.30 14.36
C LEU A 157 -16.83 -18.50 14.74
N ASN A 158 -16.51 -18.56 16.04
CA ASN A 158 -15.13 -18.70 16.51
C ASN A 158 -14.53 -20.04 16.05
N GLY A 159 -13.32 -19.99 15.50
CA GLY A 159 -12.62 -21.14 14.94
C GLY A 159 -13.04 -21.53 13.52
N LYS A 160 -14.12 -20.94 12.96
CA LYS A 160 -14.49 -21.20 11.56
C LYS A 160 -13.50 -20.54 10.61
N SER A 161 -13.20 -21.25 9.53
CA SER A 161 -12.35 -20.76 8.44
C SER A 161 -13.17 -20.29 7.24
N GLY A 162 -12.59 -19.39 6.45
CA GLY A 162 -13.21 -18.89 5.24
C GLY A 162 -12.24 -18.21 4.30
N THR A 163 -12.80 -17.53 3.31
CA THR A 163 -12.09 -16.68 2.38
C THR A 163 -12.50 -15.23 2.60
N LEU A 164 -11.54 -14.36 2.90
CA LEU A 164 -11.73 -12.91 2.90
C LEU A 164 -11.92 -12.46 1.45
N MET A 165 -13.07 -11.83 1.19
CA MET A 165 -13.47 -11.38 -0.14
C MET A 165 -13.34 -9.86 -0.28
N LYS A 166 -13.67 -9.12 0.79
CA LYS A 166 -13.71 -7.66 0.75
C LYS A 166 -13.37 -7.05 2.11
N TYR A 167 -12.67 -5.93 2.09
CA TYR A 167 -12.56 -5.02 3.22
C TYR A 167 -13.47 -3.78 3.00
N ASP A 168 -14.26 -3.43 4.01
CA ASP A 168 -15.03 -2.19 4.06
C ASP A 168 -14.34 -1.20 5.00
N PRO A 169 -13.68 -0.15 4.47
CA PRO A 169 -12.96 0.83 5.30
C PRO A 169 -13.88 1.75 6.10
N VAL A 170 -15.16 1.88 5.73
CA VAL A 170 -16.12 2.74 6.45
C VAL A 170 -16.63 2.04 7.70
N LYS A 171 -16.95 0.74 7.57
CA LYS A 171 -17.46 -0.07 8.70
C LYS A 171 -16.36 -0.76 9.50
N ASP A 172 -15.13 -0.71 8.98
CA ASP A 172 -13.97 -1.43 9.47
C ASP A 172 -14.20 -2.93 9.65
N ARG A 173 -14.76 -3.54 8.59
CA ARG A 173 -15.18 -4.95 8.59
C ARG A 173 -14.72 -5.68 7.34
N TYR A 174 -14.42 -6.96 7.51
CA TYR A 174 -14.23 -7.89 6.41
C TYR A 174 -15.52 -8.61 6.05
N THR A 175 -15.74 -8.79 4.75
CA THR A 175 -16.70 -9.75 4.20
C THR A 175 -15.98 -11.07 3.98
N ILE A 176 -16.37 -12.09 4.74
CA ILE A 176 -15.75 -13.42 4.70
C ILE A 176 -16.79 -14.45 4.26
N ARG A 177 -16.46 -15.24 3.23
CA ARG A 177 -17.24 -16.41 2.84
C ARG A 177 -16.73 -17.62 3.64
N LEU A 178 -17.53 -18.13 4.56
CA LEU A 178 -17.20 -19.30 5.37
C LEU A 178 -17.15 -20.56 4.51
N ALA A 179 -16.11 -21.36 4.68
CA ALA A 179 -15.89 -22.55 3.85
C ALA A 179 -16.93 -23.64 4.11
N ALA A 180 -17.18 -23.96 5.39
CA ALA A 180 -18.01 -25.09 5.79
C ALA A 180 -19.52 -24.90 5.56
N VAL A 181 -20.00 -23.66 5.58
CA VAL A 181 -21.44 -23.34 5.53
C VAL A 181 -21.83 -22.51 4.31
N HIS A 182 -20.87 -22.20 3.43
CA HIS A 182 -21.03 -21.33 2.25
C HIS A 182 -21.75 -20.00 2.50
N ARG A 183 -21.81 -19.57 3.77
CA ARG A 183 -22.44 -18.33 4.22
C ARG A 183 -21.41 -17.21 4.20
N THR A 184 -21.84 -16.04 3.76
CA THR A 184 -21.05 -14.80 3.88
C THR A 184 -21.39 -14.10 5.19
N VAL A 185 -20.36 -13.67 5.93
CA VAL A 185 -20.48 -12.91 7.18
C VAL A 185 -19.67 -11.62 7.09
N SER A 186 -20.12 -10.60 7.83
CA SER A 186 -19.39 -9.34 7.98
C SER A 186 -18.88 -9.18 9.40
N VAL A 187 -17.57 -9.27 9.59
CA VAL A 187 -16.93 -9.30 10.90
C VAL A 187 -15.91 -8.18 11.04
N PRO A 188 -15.72 -7.60 12.24
CA PRO A 188 -14.68 -6.60 12.48
C PRO A 188 -13.28 -7.13 12.15
N VAL A 189 -12.40 -6.25 11.69
CA VAL A 189 -11.04 -6.65 11.28
C VAL A 189 -10.22 -7.27 12.41
N ASP A 190 -10.46 -6.86 13.65
CA ASP A 190 -9.73 -7.33 14.83
C ASP A 190 -10.16 -8.73 15.29
N LYS A 191 -11.24 -9.27 14.71
CA LYS A 191 -11.76 -10.62 14.97
C LYS A 191 -11.33 -11.65 13.91
N VAL A 192 -10.39 -11.29 13.05
CA VAL A 192 -9.94 -12.14 11.94
C VAL A 192 -8.44 -12.37 12.02
N VAL A 193 -8.06 -13.65 12.05
CA VAL A 193 -6.67 -14.09 11.94
C VAL A 193 -6.36 -14.34 10.47
N LEU A 194 -5.41 -13.57 9.94
CA LEU A 194 -4.91 -13.70 8.57
C LEU A 194 -3.80 -14.77 8.51
N PRO A 195 -3.80 -15.66 7.51
CA PRO A 195 -2.76 -16.66 7.33
C PRO A 195 -1.41 -16.04 6.96
N SER A 196 -0.34 -16.79 7.22
CA SER A 196 1.01 -16.42 6.80
C SER A 196 1.10 -16.20 5.29
N GLY A 197 1.86 -15.20 4.86
CA GLY A 197 2.02 -14.83 3.46
C GLY A 197 1.04 -13.76 2.97
N THR A 198 0.04 -13.39 3.79
CA THR A 198 -0.89 -12.29 3.47
C THR A 198 -0.15 -10.96 3.45
N CYS A 199 -0.26 -10.20 2.37
CA CYS A 199 0.22 -8.83 2.34
C CYS A 199 -0.78 -7.93 3.06
N VAL A 200 -0.29 -7.08 3.95
CA VAL A 200 -1.13 -6.24 4.81
C VAL A 200 -0.59 -4.82 4.86
N THR A 201 -1.50 -3.86 4.95
CA THR A 201 -1.21 -2.45 5.21
C THR A 201 -1.27 -2.18 6.70
N ILE A 202 -0.25 -1.51 7.22
CA ILE A 202 -0.16 -1.11 8.62
C ILE A 202 -0.86 0.23 8.82
N ARG A 203 -1.62 0.37 9.91
CA ARG A 203 -2.32 1.61 10.25
C ARG A 203 -2.47 1.78 11.76
N GLY A 204 -2.86 2.98 12.18
CA GLY A 204 -3.26 3.25 13.57
C GLY A 204 -2.15 3.15 14.61
N LEU A 205 -0.88 3.04 14.19
CA LEU A 205 0.25 3.01 15.12
C LEU A 205 0.54 4.40 15.67
N GLN A 206 0.44 4.53 16.99
CA GLN A 206 0.83 5.73 17.73
C GLN A 206 2.32 5.74 18.08
N SER A 207 2.89 4.57 18.42
CA SER A 207 4.28 4.45 18.84
C SER A 207 5.28 4.51 17.68
N LYS A 208 4.88 4.11 16.48
CA LYS A 208 5.67 4.19 15.26
C LYS A 208 4.84 4.73 14.09
N PRO A 209 4.46 6.02 14.11
CA PRO A 209 3.58 6.59 13.08
C PRO A 209 4.14 6.49 11.65
N ALA A 210 5.46 6.45 11.51
CA ALA A 210 6.15 6.32 10.22
C ALA A 210 5.87 5.01 9.48
N LEU A 211 5.39 3.97 10.18
CA LEU A 211 5.00 2.69 9.57
C LEU A 211 3.56 2.70 9.05
N ASN A 212 2.73 3.69 9.41
CA ASN A 212 1.36 3.76 8.92
C ASN A 212 1.35 4.02 7.40
N GLY A 213 0.53 3.27 6.68
CA GLY A 213 0.46 3.28 5.22
C GLY A 213 1.50 2.40 4.53
N THR A 214 2.46 1.82 5.27
CA THR A 214 3.41 0.86 4.71
C THR A 214 2.80 -0.54 4.63
N CYS A 215 3.29 -1.34 3.68
CA CYS A 215 2.90 -2.73 3.52
C CYS A 215 3.93 -3.67 4.13
N GLY A 216 3.46 -4.79 4.66
CA GLY A 216 4.28 -5.90 5.13
C GLY A 216 3.61 -7.24 4.84
N THR A 217 4.31 -8.33 5.08
CA THR A 217 3.76 -9.69 4.91
C THR A 217 3.58 -10.34 6.27
N VAL A 218 2.39 -10.87 6.55
CA VAL A 218 2.12 -11.65 7.76
C VAL A 218 3.05 -12.87 7.77
N GLN A 219 3.87 -13.01 8.80
CA GLN A 219 4.69 -14.19 9.02
C GLN A 219 3.93 -15.21 9.86
N SER A 220 3.32 -14.75 10.95
CA SER A 220 2.56 -15.59 11.88
C SER A 220 1.61 -14.75 12.73
N PHE A 221 0.71 -15.42 13.44
CA PHE A 221 -0.11 -14.83 14.50
C PHE A 221 0.28 -15.47 15.83
N ASP A 222 0.75 -14.65 16.77
CA ASP A 222 1.04 -15.07 18.13
C ASP A 222 -0.28 -15.08 18.92
N GLN A 223 -0.80 -16.28 19.16
CA GLN A 223 -2.07 -16.48 19.87
C GLN A 223 -1.97 -16.10 21.35
N ALA A 224 -0.80 -16.23 21.99
CA ALA A 224 -0.60 -15.87 23.39
C ALA A 224 -0.57 -14.34 23.56
N ALA A 225 0.12 -13.64 22.65
CA ALA A 225 0.18 -12.18 22.67
C ALA A 225 -1.05 -11.51 22.01
N GLY A 226 -1.82 -12.25 21.22
CA GLY A 226 -2.93 -11.74 20.41
C GLY A 226 -2.47 -10.75 19.35
N ARG A 227 -1.32 -11.01 18.70
CA ARG A 227 -0.66 -10.07 17.77
C ARG A 227 -0.16 -10.76 16.51
N PHE A 228 -0.21 -10.03 15.39
CA PHE A 228 0.45 -10.42 14.15
C PHE A 228 1.94 -10.10 14.20
N VAL A 229 2.76 -11.05 13.77
CA VAL A 229 4.15 -10.79 13.40
C VAL A 229 4.18 -10.49 11.91
N VAL A 230 4.49 -9.24 11.56
CA VAL A 230 4.53 -8.77 10.17
C VAL A 230 5.98 -8.49 9.79
N GLN A 231 6.42 -9.13 8.70
CA GLN A 231 7.74 -8.93 8.11
C GLN A 231 7.71 -7.70 7.18
N LEU A 232 8.65 -6.78 7.38
CA LEU A 232 8.80 -5.56 6.54
C LEU A 232 9.98 -5.68 5.55
N SER A 233 11.05 -6.34 5.97
CA SER A 233 12.26 -6.59 5.16
C SER A 233 12.88 -7.93 5.52
N ALA A 234 14.02 -8.32 4.95
CA ALA A 234 14.65 -9.61 5.31
C ALA A 234 15.05 -9.73 6.80
N THR A 235 15.25 -8.61 7.48
CA THR A 235 15.74 -8.56 8.88
C THR A 235 14.79 -7.85 9.82
N GLU A 236 13.79 -7.13 9.31
CA GLU A 236 12.88 -6.32 10.12
C GLU A 236 11.49 -6.94 10.23
N GLN A 237 11.02 -7.07 11.47
CA GLN A 237 9.68 -7.53 11.82
C GLN A 237 9.06 -6.61 12.86
N VAL A 238 7.73 -6.55 12.86
CA VAL A 238 6.95 -5.80 13.84
C VAL A 238 5.81 -6.64 14.38
N SER A 239 5.57 -6.53 15.68
CA SER A 239 4.43 -7.16 16.36
C SER A 239 3.27 -6.18 16.48
N LEU A 240 2.17 -6.47 15.81
CA LEU A 240 1.04 -5.57 15.61
C LEU A 240 -0.25 -6.15 16.16
N LYS A 241 -1.10 -5.31 16.75
CA LYS A 241 -2.47 -5.71 17.12
C LYS A 241 -3.31 -5.94 15.85
N PRO A 242 -4.29 -6.85 15.87
CA PRO A 242 -5.19 -7.09 14.73
C PRO A 242 -5.83 -5.83 14.14
N PHE A 243 -6.26 -4.90 14.98
CA PHE A 243 -6.84 -3.61 14.56
C PHE A 243 -5.92 -2.76 13.64
N ASN A 244 -4.60 -2.91 13.81
CA ASN A 244 -3.59 -2.13 13.09
C ASN A 244 -3.16 -2.77 11.75
N VAL A 245 -3.80 -3.87 11.35
CA VAL A 245 -3.40 -4.69 10.21
C VAL A 245 -4.61 -4.88 9.28
N VAL A 246 -4.46 -4.47 8.02
CA VAL A 246 -5.53 -4.60 7.00
C VAL A 246 -5.03 -5.32 5.76
N ALA A 247 -5.78 -6.30 5.25
CA ALA A 247 -5.46 -7.06 4.03
C ALA A 247 -6.00 -6.42 2.75
#